data_AF-A0A9P7CTF7-F1
#
_entry.id   AF-A0A9P7CTF7-F1
#
_cell.length_a   1.000
_cell.length_b   1.000
_cell.length_c   1.000
_cell.angle_alpha   90.00
_cell.angle_beta   90.00
_cell.angle_gamma   90.00
#
_symmetry.space_group_name_H-M   'P 1'
#
loop_
_entity.id
_entity.type
_entity.pdbx_description
1 polymer ?
#
loop_
_entity_poly.entity_id
_entity_poly.type
_entity_poly.pdbx_seq_one_letter_code
_entity_poly.pdbx_strand_id
1 'polypeptide(L)'
;MSPNNKQLQRLQAKLAAASNEIRKLQQENALLRQQLALSLSPPSTVSPPNEYASLPTASPQSSSSTTNKRPHSPNNVASPPSKVSKPKCNTSPHSLTAIAKQFSSPTTSFKFIHLPIQRRLPLHQLRSNLRHLHINTCRILDIQYPDRHVVSLLIHYGYENELRDKLRKFHILVRDDFDPLDPENVRDPEFINALTHRKVEHARWAFLQRLGPALRRFKSPLYKTVVRFFLRSGLIDREYLDSFDLPLPYTFRNECTLDHI
;
A
#
# COMPACT_ATOMS: atom_id res chain seq x y z
N MET A 1 -7.79 -50.36 -29.97
CA MET A 1 -8.16 -49.52 -28.79
C MET A 1 -7.17 -48.37 -28.68
N SER A 2 -7.49 -47.21 -29.24
CA SER A 2 -6.55 -46.09 -29.44
C SER A 2 -6.13 -45.40 -28.13
N PRO A 3 -4.84 -45.03 -27.97
CA PRO A 3 -4.30 -44.43 -26.74
C PRO A 3 -4.99 -43.12 -26.33
N ASN A 4 -5.53 -42.38 -27.30
CA ASN A 4 -6.27 -41.12 -27.06
C ASN A 4 -7.54 -41.30 -26.20
N ASN A 5 -8.22 -42.44 -26.30
CA ASN A 5 -9.48 -42.65 -25.58
C ASN A 5 -9.24 -42.89 -24.08
N LYS A 6 -8.14 -43.57 -23.72
CA LYS A 6 -7.73 -43.77 -22.32
C LYS A 6 -7.38 -42.44 -21.63
N GLN A 7 -6.75 -41.51 -22.36
CA GLN A 7 -6.40 -40.21 -21.82
C GLN A 7 -7.64 -39.34 -21.58
N LEU A 8 -8.60 -39.34 -22.51
CA LEU A 8 -9.87 -38.64 -22.36
C LEU A 8 -10.65 -39.13 -21.13
N GLN A 9 -10.73 -40.45 -20.94
CA GLN A 9 -11.41 -41.04 -19.79
C GLN A 9 -10.73 -40.69 -18.46
N ARG A 10 -9.39 -40.66 -18.43
CA ARG A 10 -8.62 -40.23 -17.24
C ARG A 10 -8.87 -38.75 -16.91
N LEU A 11 -8.99 -37.88 -17.91
CA LEU A 11 -9.30 -36.47 -17.71
C LEU A 11 -10.72 -36.27 -17.20
N GLN A 12 -11.70 -36.99 -17.74
CA GLN A 12 -13.09 -36.95 -17.26
C GLN A 12 -13.20 -37.43 -15.80
N ALA A 13 -12.50 -38.50 -15.44
CA ALA A 13 -12.48 -38.99 -14.05
C ALA A 13 -11.87 -37.96 -13.09
N LYS A 14 -10.78 -37.27 -13.50
CA LYS A 14 -10.18 -36.19 -12.70
C LYS A 14 -11.10 -34.99 -12.55
N LEU A 15 -11.81 -34.58 -13.60
CA LEU A 15 -12.78 -33.49 -13.53
C LEU A 15 -13.94 -33.83 -12.60
N ALA A 16 -14.48 -35.05 -12.69
CA ALA A 16 -15.53 -35.52 -11.80
C ALA A 16 -15.06 -35.52 -10.33
N ALA A 17 -13.85 -36.03 -10.05
CA ALA A 17 -13.28 -36.03 -8.71
C ALA A 17 -13.11 -34.60 -8.16
N ALA A 18 -12.52 -33.69 -8.94
CA ALA A 18 -12.32 -32.31 -8.53
C ALA A 18 -13.65 -31.58 -8.28
N SER A 19 -14.67 -31.80 -9.12
CA SER A 19 -16.00 -31.19 -8.92
C SER A 19 -16.68 -31.65 -7.64
N ASN A 20 -16.52 -32.93 -7.27
CA ASN A 20 -17.05 -33.47 -6.02
C ASN A 20 -16.32 -32.89 -4.80
N GLU A 21 -15.01 -32.72 -4.88
CA GLU A 21 -14.22 -32.12 -3.81
C GLU A 21 -14.57 -30.64 -3.60
N ILE A 22 -14.72 -29.87 -4.68
CA ILE A 22 -15.18 -28.47 -4.63
C ILE A 22 -16.53 -28.38 -3.93
N ARG A 23 -17.49 -29.23 -4.31
CA ARG A 23 -18.82 -29.24 -3.69
C ARG A 23 -18.75 -29.56 -2.19
N LYS A 24 -17.90 -30.51 -1.79
CA LYS A 24 -17.66 -30.85 -0.37
C LYS A 24 -17.08 -29.67 0.39
N LEU A 25 -16.03 -29.03 -0.14
CA LEU A 25 -15.36 -27.89 0.49
C LEU A 25 -16.28 -26.66 0.58
N GLN A 26 -17.15 -26.45 -0.41
CA GLN A 26 -18.15 -25.39 -0.38
C GLN A 26 -19.19 -25.62 0.72
N GLN A 27 -19.65 -26.87 0.88
CA GLN A 27 -20.59 -27.24 1.95
C GLN A 27 -19.96 -27.04 3.34
N GLU A 28 -18.71 -27.47 3.53
CA GLU A 28 -17.98 -27.27 4.77
C GLU A 28 -17.77 -25.78 5.09
N ASN A 29 -17.37 -24.98 4.11
CA ASN A 29 -17.26 -23.53 4.27
C ASN A 29 -18.59 -22.88 4.64
N ALA A 30 -19.71 -23.36 4.08
CA ALA A 30 -21.03 -22.85 4.43
C ALA A 30 -21.39 -23.16 5.90
N LEU A 31 -21.08 -24.37 6.37
CA LEU A 31 -21.31 -24.77 7.77
C LEU A 31 -20.44 -23.97 8.75
N LEU A 32 -19.15 -23.80 8.44
CA LEU A 32 -18.24 -23.00 9.26
C LEU A 32 -18.69 -21.54 9.34
N ARG A 33 -19.20 -20.98 8.23
CA ARG A 33 -19.78 -19.62 8.22
C ARG A 33 -21.03 -19.51 9.09
N GLN A 34 -21.89 -20.52 9.10
CA GLN A 34 -23.06 -20.55 9.99
C GLN A 34 -22.65 -20.65 11.46
N GLN A 35 -21.67 -21.48 11.81
CA GLN A 35 -21.16 -21.58 13.17
C GLN A 35 -20.53 -20.27 13.67
N LEU A 36 -19.77 -19.60 12.80
CA LEU A 36 -19.20 -18.28 13.12
C LEU A 36 -20.29 -17.20 13.31
N ALA A 37 -21.38 -17.26 12.53
CA ALA A 37 -22.51 -16.34 12.68
C ALA A 37 -23.24 -16.54 14.02
N LEU A 38 -23.36 -17.78 14.51
CA LEU A 38 -23.94 -18.09 15.82
C LEU A 38 -23.01 -17.72 16.99
N SER A 39 -21.70 -17.66 16.77
CA SER A 39 -20.71 -17.29 17.79
C SER A 39 -20.51 -15.78 17.96
N LEU A 40 -21.10 -14.93 17.10
CA LEU A 40 -20.85 -13.48 17.05
C LEU A 40 -21.99 -12.60 17.62
N SER A 41 -22.97 -13.15 18.33
CA SER A 41 -24.03 -12.32 18.95
C SER A 41 -23.60 -11.71 20.30
N PRO A 42 -23.53 -10.36 20.38
CA PRO A 42 -24.23 -9.60 21.45
C PRO A 42 -24.90 -8.33 20.90
N PRO A 43 -25.73 -7.56 21.66
CA PRO A 43 -26.63 -7.88 22.79
C PRO A 43 -28.09 -7.39 22.56
N SER A 44 -29.07 -7.95 23.28
CA SER A 44 -30.40 -7.32 23.39
C SER A 44 -30.39 -6.25 24.49
N THR A 45 -30.21 -4.99 24.12
CA THR A 45 -30.42 -3.85 25.02
C THR A 45 -31.88 -3.41 24.94
N VAL A 46 -32.63 -3.64 26.02
CA VAL A 46 -33.96 -3.08 26.25
C VAL A 46 -33.80 -1.58 26.56
N SER A 47 -34.55 -0.74 25.86
CA SER A 47 -34.73 0.69 26.16
C SER A 47 -36.13 0.92 26.76
N PRO A 48 -36.32 1.86 27.71
CA PRO A 48 -37.61 2.49 27.93
C PRO A 48 -37.65 3.97 27.46
N PRO A 49 -38.86 4.57 27.34
CA PRO A 49 -39.16 5.66 26.41
C PRO A 49 -39.12 7.06 27.04
N ASN A 50 -38.86 8.05 26.20
CA ASN A 50 -39.04 9.48 26.48
C ASN A 50 -40.52 9.84 26.60
N GLU A 51 -40.88 10.60 27.64
CA GLU A 51 -42.15 11.34 27.74
C GLU A 51 -41.91 12.85 27.77
N TYR A 52 -42.88 13.55 27.18
CA TYR A 52 -43.01 14.96 26.85
C TYR A 52 -42.98 15.90 28.07
N ALA A 53 -42.47 17.13 27.89
CA ALA A 53 -43.12 18.35 28.41
C ALA A 53 -42.48 19.64 27.84
N SER A 54 -43.34 20.65 27.69
CA SER A 54 -43.23 21.83 26.83
C SER A 54 -42.40 23.00 27.38
N LEU A 55 -42.02 23.89 26.46
CA LEU A 55 -41.63 25.30 26.65
C LEU A 55 -42.63 26.06 27.55
N PRO A 56 -42.23 27.17 28.20
CA PRO A 56 -42.43 28.46 27.52
C PRO A 56 -41.30 29.49 27.64
N THR A 57 -41.26 30.30 26.59
CA THR A 57 -40.62 31.59 26.38
C THR A 57 -40.90 32.61 27.50
N ALA A 58 -39.86 33.32 27.95
CA ALA A 58 -39.96 34.71 28.42
C ALA A 58 -38.57 35.39 28.39
N SER A 59 -38.42 36.45 27.61
CA SER A 59 -37.51 37.56 27.89
C SER A 59 -38.36 38.70 28.47
N PRO A 60 -37.81 39.59 29.31
CA PRO A 60 -37.33 40.84 28.75
C PRO A 60 -36.06 41.44 29.40
N GLN A 61 -35.50 42.36 28.63
CA GLN A 61 -34.44 43.34 28.81
C GLN A 61 -34.32 43.98 30.21
N SER A 62 -33.10 44.38 30.60
CA SER A 62 -32.63 45.79 30.47
C SER A 62 -31.36 46.10 31.29
N SER A 63 -30.48 46.87 30.64
CA SER A 63 -29.61 47.95 31.19
C SER A 63 -28.68 47.67 32.38
N SER A 64 -27.38 47.89 32.19
CA SER A 64 -26.77 49.20 32.44
C SER A 64 -25.25 49.20 32.19
N SER A 65 -24.79 50.35 31.70
CA SER A 65 -23.45 50.79 31.35
C SER A 65 -22.49 50.97 32.53
N THR A 66 -21.17 50.86 32.29
CA THR A 66 -20.12 51.89 32.61
C THR A 66 -18.72 51.27 32.41
N THR A 67 -18.01 51.59 31.34
CA THR A 67 -16.94 52.61 31.22
C THR A 67 -15.59 52.30 31.90
N ASN A 68 -14.57 52.26 31.04
CA ASN A 68 -13.26 52.92 31.14
C ASN A 68 -11.99 52.14 31.58
N LYS A 69 -11.10 52.05 30.58
CA LYS A 69 -9.68 52.48 30.56
C LYS A 69 -8.61 51.61 31.24
N ARG A 70 -7.75 51.06 30.38
CA ARG A 70 -6.33 50.70 30.61
C ARG A 70 -5.52 51.96 30.97
N PRO A 71 -4.42 51.90 31.75
CA PRO A 71 -3.08 51.76 31.12
C PRO A 71 -1.98 51.04 31.96
N HIS A 72 -0.94 50.58 31.24
CA HIS A 72 0.49 50.37 31.61
C HIS A 72 0.99 49.43 32.74
N SER A 73 2.07 48.70 32.41
CA SER A 73 2.97 47.83 33.23
C SER A 73 4.02 48.67 34.00
N PRO A 74 4.75 48.21 35.07
CA PRO A 74 5.79 47.14 34.98
C PRO A 74 6.11 46.27 36.25
N ASN A 75 6.84 45.16 36.03
CA ASN A 75 7.77 44.35 36.86
C ASN A 75 7.70 44.26 38.41
N ASN A 76 7.53 43.03 38.95
CA ASN A 76 8.56 42.20 39.66
C ASN A 76 7.98 41.24 40.73
N VAL A 77 8.73 40.14 40.96
CA VAL A 77 8.78 39.22 42.12
C VAL A 77 7.94 37.92 42.06
N ALA A 78 8.62 36.84 42.47
CA ALA A 78 8.41 35.42 42.20
C ALA A 78 7.59 34.64 43.25
N SER A 79 6.88 33.58 42.81
CA SER A 79 7.01 32.16 43.26
C SER A 79 5.81 31.26 42.81
N PRO A 80 5.99 29.94 42.55
CA PRO A 80 4.98 28.99 42.02
C PRO A 80 4.41 28.05 43.13
N PRO A 81 3.64 26.95 42.87
CA PRO A 81 2.99 26.46 41.63
C PRO A 81 1.46 26.22 41.78
N SER A 82 0.69 26.36 40.69
CA SER A 82 -0.72 25.93 40.65
C SER A 82 -0.89 24.61 39.87
N LYS A 83 -1.74 23.78 40.46
CA LYS A 83 -2.06 22.38 40.18
C LYS A 83 -2.23 22.03 38.70
N VAL A 84 -1.60 20.90 38.31
CA VAL A 84 -1.76 20.21 37.04
C VAL A 84 -3.25 19.98 36.74
N SER A 85 -3.75 20.68 35.73
CA SER A 85 -5.06 20.43 35.14
C SER A 85 -4.91 19.30 34.12
N LYS A 86 -5.59 18.17 34.35
CA LYS A 86 -5.65 17.07 33.37
C LYS A 86 -6.28 17.60 32.06
N PRO A 87 -5.64 17.43 30.89
CA PRO A 87 -6.29 17.79 29.64
C PRO A 87 -7.46 16.82 29.39
N LYS A 88 -8.69 17.35 29.42
CA LYS A 88 -9.87 16.66 28.88
C LYS A 88 -9.63 16.44 27.39
N CYS A 89 -9.29 15.21 27.03
CA CYS A 89 -9.18 14.79 25.64
C CYS A 89 -10.60 14.74 25.06
N ASN A 90 -11.03 15.83 24.41
CA ASN A 90 -12.19 15.80 23.53
C ASN A 90 -11.75 15.09 22.25
N THR A 91 -11.86 13.76 22.25
CA THR A 91 -11.66 12.95 21.04
C THR A 91 -12.79 13.27 20.07
N SER A 92 -12.48 14.03 19.02
CA SER A 92 -13.40 14.21 17.91
C SER A 92 -13.67 12.84 17.26
N PRO A 93 -14.84 12.61 16.65
CA PRO A 93 -15.12 11.37 15.92
C PRO A 93 -14.08 11.07 14.82
N HIS A 94 -13.43 12.11 14.30
CA HIS A 94 -12.33 12.00 13.35
C HIS A 94 -11.05 11.39 13.96
N SER A 95 -10.80 11.61 15.26
CA SER A 95 -9.70 11.00 16.02
C SER A 95 -9.97 9.52 16.27
N LEU A 96 -11.20 9.14 16.65
CA LEU A 96 -11.56 7.73 16.84
C LEU A 96 -11.51 6.95 15.52
N THR A 97 -11.88 7.57 14.40
CA THR A 97 -11.77 6.96 13.05
C THR A 97 -10.31 6.77 12.62
N ALA A 98 -9.42 7.71 12.97
CA ALA A 98 -7.98 7.59 12.71
C ALA A 98 -7.32 6.51 13.58
N ILE A 99 -7.75 6.39 14.85
CA ILE A 99 -7.29 5.35 15.78
C ILE A 99 -7.83 3.97 15.37
N ALA A 100 -9.10 3.86 14.97
CA ALA A 100 -9.68 2.61 14.46
C ALA A 100 -8.96 2.10 13.20
N LYS A 101 -8.49 3.00 12.34
CA LYS A 101 -7.63 2.66 11.18
C LYS A 101 -6.24 2.15 11.58
N GLN A 102 -5.74 2.45 12.78
CA GLN A 102 -4.49 1.87 13.29
C GLN A 102 -4.66 0.42 13.77
N PHE A 103 -5.90 0.00 14.11
CA PHE A 103 -6.20 -1.35 14.61
C PHE A 103 -6.85 -2.29 13.59
N SER A 104 -7.38 -1.78 12.47
CA SER A 104 -7.57 -2.61 11.28
C SER A 104 -6.19 -2.91 10.71
N SER A 105 -5.71 -4.15 10.83
CA SER A 105 -4.48 -4.59 10.16
C SER A 105 -4.55 -4.17 8.69
N PRO A 106 -3.79 -3.14 8.25
CA PRO A 106 -3.66 -2.94 6.84
C PRO A 106 -2.74 -4.07 6.41
N THR A 107 -3.29 -5.03 5.68
CA THR A 107 -2.50 -5.70 4.65
C THR A 107 -1.96 -4.56 3.78
N THR A 108 -0.76 -4.11 4.14
CA THR A 108 0.01 -3.05 3.51
C THR A 108 0.32 -3.55 2.12
N SER A 109 -0.64 -3.32 1.25
CA SER A 109 -0.64 -3.74 -0.13
C SER A 109 0.14 -2.69 -0.89
N PHE A 110 1.12 -3.15 -1.65
CA PHE A 110 1.85 -2.31 -2.58
C PHE A 110 1.41 -2.68 -3.98
N LYS A 111 1.56 -1.74 -4.91
CA LYS A 111 1.19 -1.98 -6.31
C LYS A 111 2.17 -1.28 -7.22
N PHE A 112 2.47 -1.93 -8.34
CA PHE A 112 3.11 -1.26 -9.47
C PHE A 112 2.04 -0.63 -10.36
N ILE A 113 2.21 0.66 -10.65
CA ILE A 113 1.45 1.37 -11.67
C ILE A 113 2.35 1.57 -12.88
N HIS A 114 1.92 1.09 -14.04
CA HIS A 114 2.67 1.20 -15.28
C HIS A 114 2.18 2.39 -16.10
N LEU A 115 3.10 3.27 -16.49
CA LEU A 115 2.80 4.43 -17.32
C LEU A 115 3.52 4.29 -18.66
N PRO A 116 2.84 4.60 -19.78
CA PRO A 116 3.49 4.68 -21.08
C PRO A 116 4.42 5.90 -21.12
N ILE A 117 5.61 5.70 -21.66
CA ILE A 117 6.59 6.77 -21.92
C ILE A 117 7.10 6.65 -23.36
N GLN A 118 7.31 7.78 -24.02
CA GLN A 118 7.88 7.77 -25.37
C GLN A 118 9.35 7.37 -25.36
N ARG A 119 10.10 7.88 -24.38
CA ARG A 119 11.53 7.63 -24.19
C ARG A 119 11.86 7.51 -22.72
N ARG A 120 12.90 6.73 -22.42
CA ARG A 120 13.44 6.62 -21.07
C ARG A 120 14.01 7.97 -20.62
N LEU A 121 13.57 8.44 -19.46
CA LEU A 121 14.06 9.67 -18.85
C LEU A 121 15.01 9.35 -17.69
N PRO A 122 16.06 10.15 -17.46
CA PRO A 122 16.80 10.12 -16.20
C PRO A 122 15.85 10.26 -15.00
N LEU A 123 16.12 9.52 -13.92
CA LEU A 123 15.23 9.48 -12.74
C LEU A 123 14.96 10.87 -12.14
N HIS A 124 15.93 11.78 -12.17
CA HIS A 124 15.76 13.14 -11.66
C HIS A 124 14.76 13.93 -12.52
N GLN A 125 14.82 13.81 -13.84
CA GLN A 125 13.90 14.47 -14.78
C GLN A 125 12.49 13.91 -14.62
N LEU A 126 12.36 12.58 -14.56
CA LEU A 126 11.07 11.94 -14.35
C LEU A 126 10.42 12.38 -13.04
N ARG A 127 11.18 12.40 -11.93
CA ARG A 127 10.68 12.91 -10.65
C ARG A 127 10.32 14.39 -10.73
N SER A 128 11.06 15.20 -11.49
CA SER A 128 10.71 16.60 -11.71
C SER A 128 9.39 16.75 -12.46
N ASN A 129 9.20 15.98 -13.54
CA ASN A 129 7.97 15.98 -14.31
C ASN A 129 6.77 15.55 -13.46
N LEU A 130 6.91 14.48 -12.66
CA LEU A 130 5.86 14.06 -11.74
C LEU A 130 5.48 15.17 -10.74
N ARG A 131 6.47 15.92 -10.22
CA ARG A 131 6.19 17.08 -9.35
C ARG A 131 5.47 18.22 -10.08
N HIS A 132 5.83 18.52 -11.33
CA HIS A 132 5.12 19.50 -12.16
C HIS A 132 3.67 19.09 -12.43
N LEU A 133 3.38 17.79 -12.49
CA LEU A 133 2.03 17.23 -12.55
C LEU A 133 1.32 17.19 -11.18
N HIS A 134 1.87 17.85 -10.15
CA HIS A 134 1.35 17.88 -8.78
C HIS A 134 1.21 16.48 -8.14
N ILE A 135 2.01 15.51 -8.59
CA ILE A 135 2.09 14.17 -8.00
C ILE A 135 3.07 14.21 -6.82
N ASN A 136 2.63 13.68 -5.68
CA ASN A 136 3.48 13.59 -4.50
C ASN A 136 4.50 12.46 -4.68
N THR A 137 5.73 12.82 -5.07
CA THR A 137 6.81 11.86 -5.32
C THR A 137 7.30 11.16 -4.05
N CYS A 138 7.03 11.69 -2.85
CA CYS A 138 7.40 11.04 -1.59
C CYS A 138 6.57 9.78 -1.30
N ARG A 139 5.40 9.65 -1.93
CA ARG A 139 4.54 8.45 -1.85
C ARG A 139 4.88 7.39 -2.89
N ILE A 140 5.81 7.68 -3.80
CA ILE A 140 6.36 6.73 -4.76
C ILE A 140 7.60 6.10 -4.14
N LEU A 141 7.51 4.81 -3.84
CA LEU A 141 8.57 4.06 -3.16
C LEU A 141 9.75 3.82 -4.11
N ASP A 142 9.45 3.38 -5.33
CA ASP A 142 10.48 3.11 -6.34
C ASP A 142 9.99 3.40 -7.76
N ILE A 143 10.93 3.62 -8.66
CA ILE A 143 10.68 3.87 -10.07
C ILE A 143 11.56 2.92 -10.89
N GLN A 144 10.93 2.12 -11.74
CA GLN A 144 11.59 1.11 -12.54
C GLN A 144 11.22 1.25 -14.01
N TYR A 145 12.11 0.78 -14.88
CA TYR A 145 11.86 0.69 -16.32
C TYR A 145 11.79 -0.79 -16.71
N PRO A 146 10.59 -1.41 -16.68
CA PRO A 146 10.46 -2.82 -17.04
C PRO A 146 10.66 -3.05 -18.54
N ASP A 147 10.32 -2.07 -19.37
CA ASP A 147 10.44 -2.06 -20.83
C ASP A 147 10.84 -0.65 -21.33
N ARG A 148 11.18 -0.51 -22.62
CA ARG A 148 11.67 0.72 -23.26
C ARG A 148 10.64 1.87 -23.20
N HIS A 149 9.35 1.53 -23.30
CA HIS A 149 8.25 2.49 -23.38
C HIS A 149 7.32 2.44 -22.16
N VAL A 150 7.78 1.83 -21.07
CA VAL A 150 6.99 1.69 -19.84
C VAL A 150 7.83 2.11 -18.65
N VAL A 151 7.26 2.90 -17.77
CA VAL A 151 7.79 3.14 -16.43
C VAL A 151 6.84 2.57 -15.38
N SER A 152 7.39 1.84 -14.41
CA SER A 152 6.66 1.31 -13.27
C SER A 152 6.91 2.16 -12.05
N LEU A 153 5.84 2.56 -11.37
CA LEU A 153 5.89 3.25 -10.09
C LEU A 153 5.44 2.29 -9.00
N LEU A 154 6.31 1.98 -8.04
CA LEU A 154 5.93 1.23 -6.86
C LEU A 154 5.30 2.20 -5.85
N ILE A 155 4.05 1.94 -5.48
CA ILE A 155 3.29 2.78 -4.54
C ILE A 155 2.62 1.94 -3.47
N HIS A 156 2.19 2.58 -2.38
CA HIS A 156 1.22 2.00 -1.48
C HIS A 156 -0.17 1.99 -2.14
N TYR A 157 -0.92 0.89 -2.00
CA TYR A 157 -2.24 0.69 -2.63
C TYR A 157 -3.22 1.83 -2.31
N GLY A 158 -3.21 2.33 -1.07
CA GLY A 158 -4.06 3.47 -0.67
C GLY A 158 -3.81 4.78 -1.43
N TYR A 159 -2.72 4.91 -2.20
CA TYR A 159 -2.41 6.06 -3.04
C TYR A 159 -2.81 5.88 -4.51
N GLU A 160 -3.24 4.67 -4.90
CA GLU A 160 -3.52 4.33 -6.31
C GLU A 160 -4.57 5.26 -6.93
N ASN A 161 -5.71 5.43 -6.26
CA ASN A 161 -6.81 6.23 -6.80
C ASN A 161 -6.40 7.70 -6.96
N GLU A 162 -5.76 8.29 -5.94
CA GLU A 162 -5.26 9.67 -6.02
C GLU A 162 -4.24 9.86 -7.16
N LEU A 163 -3.34 8.89 -7.34
CA LEU A 163 -2.36 8.94 -8.43
C LEU A 163 -3.03 8.82 -9.79
N ARG A 164 -3.96 7.87 -9.97
CA ARG A 164 -4.72 7.68 -11.21
C ARG A 164 -5.53 8.92 -11.58
N ASP A 165 -6.18 9.54 -10.60
CA ASP A 165 -6.97 10.77 -10.83
C ASP A 165 -6.08 11.93 -11.29
N LYS A 166 -4.89 12.08 -10.68
CA LYS A 166 -3.91 13.08 -11.10
C LYS A 166 -3.41 12.82 -12.51
N LEU A 167 -3.05 11.59 -12.84
CA LEU A 167 -2.58 11.23 -14.19
C LEU A 167 -3.66 11.44 -15.25
N ARG A 168 -4.91 11.09 -14.94
CA ARG A 168 -6.07 11.27 -15.83
C ARG A 168 -6.30 12.74 -16.17
N LYS A 169 -6.13 13.66 -15.22
CA LYS A 169 -6.25 15.11 -15.45
C LYS A 169 -5.28 15.62 -16.52
N PHE A 170 -4.15 14.94 -16.71
CA PHE A 170 -3.16 15.27 -17.74
C PHE A 170 -3.22 14.32 -18.95
N HIS A 171 -4.31 13.59 -19.12
CA HIS A 171 -4.51 12.60 -20.20
C HIS A 171 -3.43 11.49 -20.26
N ILE A 172 -2.78 11.21 -19.13
CA ILE A 172 -1.85 10.09 -19.02
C ILE A 172 -2.64 8.85 -18.63
N LEU A 173 -2.79 7.92 -19.57
CA LEU A 173 -3.46 6.65 -19.34
C LEU A 173 -2.51 5.67 -18.65
N VAL A 174 -2.97 5.05 -17.57
CA VAL A 174 -2.26 3.95 -16.91
C VAL A 174 -2.40 2.68 -17.75
N ARG A 175 -1.30 1.93 -17.86
CA ARG A 175 -1.24 0.67 -18.60
C ARG A 175 -1.51 -0.51 -17.67
N ASP A 176 -2.77 -0.87 -17.51
CA ASP A 176 -3.20 -1.91 -16.57
C ASP A 176 -3.01 -3.35 -17.11
N ASP A 177 -2.84 -3.51 -18.42
CA ASP A 177 -2.59 -4.77 -19.14
C ASP A 177 -1.14 -5.24 -19.06
N PHE A 178 -0.23 -4.40 -18.60
CA PHE A 178 1.20 -4.72 -18.62
C PHE A 178 1.60 -5.61 -17.44
N ASP A 179 2.05 -6.82 -17.75
CA ASP A 179 2.68 -7.72 -16.77
C ASP A 179 4.20 -7.82 -17.01
N PRO A 180 5.05 -7.34 -16.08
CA PRO A 180 6.50 -7.43 -16.24
C PRO A 180 7.06 -8.87 -16.27
N LEU A 181 6.26 -9.89 -15.91
CA LEU A 181 6.63 -11.30 -15.95
C LEU A 181 6.15 -12.03 -17.21
N ASP A 182 5.38 -11.35 -18.07
CA ASP A 182 4.88 -11.92 -19.32
C ASP A 182 6.06 -12.23 -20.27
N PRO A 183 6.18 -13.47 -20.77
CA PRO A 183 7.22 -13.85 -21.73
C PRO A 183 7.21 -13.00 -23.00
N GLU A 184 6.07 -12.43 -23.40
CA GLU A 184 5.96 -11.58 -24.60
C GLU A 184 6.66 -10.22 -24.42
N ASN A 185 6.93 -9.81 -23.18
CA ASN A 185 7.66 -8.58 -22.89
C ASN A 185 9.19 -8.75 -23.00
N VAL A 186 9.69 -9.98 -23.20
CA VAL A 186 11.13 -10.24 -23.41
C VAL A 186 11.51 -9.93 -24.85
N ARG A 187 12.17 -8.79 -25.06
CA ARG A 187 12.59 -8.29 -26.39
C ARG A 187 14.06 -8.54 -26.73
N ASP A 188 14.74 -9.38 -25.97
CA ASP A 188 16.13 -9.73 -26.23
C ASP A 188 16.21 -10.61 -27.50
N PRO A 189 17.04 -10.25 -28.50
CA PRO A 189 17.23 -11.05 -29.72
C PRO A 189 17.57 -12.51 -29.45
N GLU A 190 18.30 -12.82 -28.38
CA GLU A 190 18.66 -14.18 -27.99
C GLU A 190 17.41 -15.03 -27.66
N PHE A 191 16.35 -14.38 -27.18
CA PHE A 191 15.15 -15.04 -26.70
C PHE A 191 14.02 -15.08 -27.74
N ILE A 192 14.18 -14.49 -28.94
CA ILE A 192 13.11 -14.46 -29.96
C ILE A 192 12.54 -15.86 -30.23
N ASN A 193 13.44 -16.82 -30.47
CA ASN A 193 13.10 -18.22 -30.76
C ASN A 193 13.21 -19.14 -29.53
N ALA A 194 13.39 -18.58 -28.33
CA ALA A 194 13.49 -19.38 -27.12
C ALA A 194 12.13 -19.95 -26.70
N LEU A 195 12.17 -21.11 -26.03
CA LEU A 195 10.99 -21.73 -25.43
C LEU A 195 10.37 -20.80 -24.38
N THR A 196 9.05 -20.82 -24.26
CA THR A 196 8.28 -19.95 -23.34
C THR A 196 8.79 -20.03 -21.90
N HIS A 197 9.14 -21.22 -21.40
CA HIS A 197 9.65 -21.35 -20.03
C HIS A 197 10.93 -20.54 -19.80
N ARG A 198 11.86 -20.53 -20.77
CA ARG A 198 13.09 -19.73 -20.69
C ARG A 198 12.81 -18.24 -20.72
N LYS A 199 11.82 -17.81 -21.51
CA LYS A 199 11.37 -16.40 -21.53
C LYS A 199 10.80 -16.00 -20.18
N VAL A 200 9.97 -16.84 -19.56
CA VAL A 200 9.41 -16.59 -18.22
C VAL A 200 10.51 -16.49 -17.16
N GLU A 201 11.47 -17.43 -17.16
CA GLU A 201 12.61 -17.39 -16.25
C GLU A 201 13.45 -16.11 -16.43
N HIS A 202 13.71 -15.72 -17.68
CA HIS A 202 14.44 -14.49 -17.98
C HIS A 202 13.66 -13.24 -17.55
N ALA A 203 12.35 -13.18 -17.81
CA ALA A 203 11.49 -12.08 -17.37
C ALA A 203 11.49 -11.94 -15.84
N ARG A 204 11.38 -13.07 -15.13
CA ARG A 204 11.48 -13.13 -13.67
C ARG A 204 12.84 -12.66 -13.17
N TRP A 205 13.93 -13.14 -13.77
CA TRP A 205 15.28 -12.69 -13.44
C TRP A 205 15.43 -11.17 -13.64
N ALA A 206 14.99 -10.63 -14.77
CA ALA A 206 15.06 -9.21 -15.07
C ALA A 206 14.21 -8.37 -14.09
N PHE A 207 13.04 -8.86 -13.68
CA PHE A 207 12.23 -8.25 -12.64
C PHE A 207 12.98 -8.18 -11.30
N LEU A 208 13.58 -9.29 -10.86
CA LEU A 208 14.34 -9.37 -9.61
C LEU A 208 15.60 -8.50 -9.63
N GLN A 209 16.28 -8.37 -10.77
CA GLN A 209 17.43 -7.46 -10.94
C GLN A 209 17.05 -5.99 -10.73
N ARG A 210 15.82 -5.60 -11.04
CA ARG A 210 15.30 -4.24 -10.79
C ARG A 210 14.83 -4.06 -9.36
N LEU A 211 14.16 -5.08 -8.80
CA LEU A 211 13.58 -5.03 -7.47
C LEU A 211 14.65 -5.06 -6.37
N GLY A 212 15.71 -5.85 -6.52
CA GLY A 212 16.78 -5.95 -5.51
C GLY A 212 17.37 -4.59 -5.13
N PRO A 213 17.95 -3.82 -6.06
CA PRO A 213 18.48 -2.48 -5.77
C PRO A 213 17.44 -1.54 -5.15
N ALA A 214 16.16 -1.69 -5.49
CA ALA A 214 15.08 -0.92 -4.87
C ALA A 214 14.90 -1.26 -3.39
N LEU A 215 14.88 -2.55 -3.07
CA LEU A 215 14.78 -3.02 -1.68
C LEU A 215 15.96 -2.54 -0.83
N ARG A 216 17.19 -2.51 -1.37
CA ARG A 216 18.38 -1.99 -0.65
C ARG A 216 18.26 -0.52 -0.26
N ARG A 217 17.49 0.27 -1.00
CA ARG A 217 17.27 1.69 -0.71
C ARG A 217 16.24 1.90 0.41
N PHE A 218 15.40 0.92 0.70
CA PHE A 218 14.38 1.06 1.74
C PHE A 218 14.97 0.95 3.13
N LYS A 219 14.63 1.92 3.97
CA LYS A 219 14.96 1.87 5.40
C LYS A 219 13.94 0.99 6.15
N SER A 220 14.37 0.36 7.25
CA SER A 220 13.43 -0.25 8.20
C SER A 220 12.57 0.86 8.84
N PRO A 221 11.22 0.72 8.98
CA PRO A 221 10.41 -0.49 8.85
C PRO A 221 9.85 -0.78 7.45
N LEU A 222 9.94 0.18 6.51
CA LEU A 222 9.37 0.05 5.17
C LEU A 222 9.93 -1.17 4.43
N TYR A 223 11.23 -1.42 4.52
CA TYR A 223 11.88 -2.62 3.98
C TYR A 223 11.14 -3.91 4.37
N LYS A 224 10.94 -4.13 5.68
CA LYS A 224 10.29 -5.34 6.21
C LYS A 224 8.86 -5.49 5.68
N THR A 225 8.14 -4.38 5.57
CA THR A 225 6.76 -4.38 5.09
C THR A 225 6.68 -4.73 3.60
N VAL A 226 7.52 -4.10 2.78
CA VAL A 226 7.56 -4.32 1.32
C VAL A 226 8.05 -5.73 0.99
N VAL A 227 9.11 -6.20 1.65
CA VAL A 227 9.62 -7.57 1.48
C VAL A 227 8.57 -8.60 1.85
N ARG A 228 7.90 -8.43 2.99
CA ARG A 228 6.82 -9.34 3.42
C ARG A 228 5.68 -9.39 2.40
N PHE A 229 5.33 -8.26 1.80
CA PHE A 229 4.33 -8.21 0.74
C PHE A 229 4.78 -9.03 -0.48
N PHE A 230 6.00 -8.81 -0.97
CA PHE A 230 6.50 -9.54 -2.15
C PHE A 230 6.65 -11.05 -1.89
N LEU A 231 7.09 -11.44 -0.69
CA LEU A 231 7.10 -12.85 -0.26
C LEU A 231 5.71 -13.48 -0.30
N ARG A 232 4.70 -12.80 0.29
CA ARG A 232 3.32 -13.30 0.31
C ARG A 232 2.69 -13.39 -1.07
N SER A 233 3.10 -12.53 -1.99
CA SER A 233 2.64 -12.55 -3.38
C SER A 233 3.29 -13.65 -4.24
N GLY A 234 4.33 -14.32 -3.76
CA GLY A 234 5.12 -15.29 -4.54
C GLY A 234 6.02 -14.65 -5.61
N LEU A 235 6.11 -13.32 -5.65
CA LEU A 235 6.99 -12.60 -6.57
C LEU A 235 8.47 -12.70 -6.17
N ILE A 236 8.72 -12.94 -4.88
CA ILE A 236 10.05 -13.21 -4.31
C ILE A 236 9.95 -14.47 -3.46
N ASP A 237 10.98 -15.33 -3.53
CA ASP A 237 11.12 -16.50 -2.67
C ASP A 237 12.13 -16.25 -1.54
N ARG A 238 12.12 -17.11 -0.52
CA ARG A 238 13.03 -16.99 0.62
C ARG A 238 14.50 -17.14 0.20
N GLU A 239 14.78 -18.04 -0.75
CA GLU A 239 16.11 -18.24 -1.33
C GLU A 239 16.67 -16.95 -1.94
N TYR A 240 15.83 -16.18 -2.63
CA TYR A 240 16.23 -14.88 -3.18
C TYR A 240 16.63 -13.91 -2.07
N LEU A 241 15.85 -13.82 -0.99
CA LEU A 241 16.18 -12.94 0.13
C LEU A 241 17.46 -13.37 0.85
N ASP A 242 17.64 -14.67 1.07
CA ASP A 242 18.84 -15.19 1.71
C ASP A 242 20.08 -14.89 0.84
N SER A 243 19.96 -14.98 -0.50
CA SER A 243 21.02 -14.57 -1.43
C SER A 243 21.25 -13.05 -1.49
N PHE A 244 20.23 -12.27 -1.13
CA PHE A 244 20.19 -10.82 -1.24
C PHE A 244 20.78 -10.11 0.00
N ASP A 245 20.57 -10.69 1.19
CA ASP A 245 21.12 -10.24 2.47
C ASP A 245 22.60 -10.65 2.66
N LEU A 246 23.15 -11.48 1.77
CA LEU A 246 24.59 -11.72 1.74
C LEU A 246 25.33 -10.44 1.31
N PRO A 247 26.37 -10.00 2.03
CA PRO A 247 27.27 -8.98 1.52
C PRO A 247 27.83 -9.51 0.21
N LEU A 248 27.58 -8.81 -0.90
CA LEU A 248 28.24 -9.09 -2.17
C LEU A 248 29.75 -9.18 -1.91
N PRO A 249 30.48 -10.14 -2.51
CA PRO A 249 31.93 -10.15 -2.49
C PRO A 249 32.45 -9.07 -3.45
N TYR A 250 32.14 -7.80 -3.18
CA TYR A 250 32.75 -6.65 -3.83
C TYR A 250 32.86 -5.52 -2.82
N THR A 251 34.04 -5.45 -2.21
CA THR A 251 34.55 -4.32 -1.46
C THR A 251 34.70 -3.13 -2.41
N PHE A 252 33.80 -2.15 -2.34
CA PHE A 252 34.11 -0.80 -2.82
C PHE A 252 35.04 -0.16 -1.78
N ARG A 253 36.34 -0.35 -1.95
CA ARG A 253 37.38 0.29 -1.14
C ARG A 253 37.42 1.77 -1.55
N ASN A 254 36.92 2.65 -0.69
CA ASN A 254 37.19 4.09 -0.79
C ASN A 254 38.65 4.32 -0.39
N GLU A 255 39.57 4.33 -1.34
CA GLU A 255 40.87 4.97 -1.15
C GLU A 255 40.72 6.43 -1.57
N CYS A 256 40.47 7.30 -0.59
CA CYS A 256 40.76 8.73 -0.73
C CYS A 256 42.28 8.89 -0.60
N THR A 257 42.99 8.91 -1.72
CA THR A 257 44.35 9.44 -1.76
C THR A 257 44.28 10.97 -1.67
N LEU A 258 44.76 11.47 -0.52
CA LEU A 258 45.19 12.85 -0.33
C LEU A 258 46.52 13.02 -1.09
N ASP A 259 46.49 13.61 -2.27
CA ASP A 259 47.70 14.15 -2.88
C ASP A 259 47.81 15.64 -2.54
N HIS A 260 48.86 15.96 -1.78
CA HIS A 260 49.36 17.30 -1.53
C HIS A 260 49.92 17.89 -2.83
N ILE A 261 49.59 19.17 -3.09
CA ILE A 261 50.49 20.13 -3.73
C ILE A 261 50.46 21.39 -2.86
#